data_AF-A0A4Q3UKN0-F1
#
_entry.id   AF-A0A4Q3UKN0-F1
#
_cell.length_a   1.000
_cell.length_b   1.000
_cell.length_c   1.000
_cell.angle_alpha   90.00
_cell.angle_beta   90.00
_cell.angle_gamma   90.00
#
_symmetry.space_group_name_H-M   'P 1'
#
loop_
_entity.id
_entity.type
_entity.pdbx_description
1 polymer ?
#
loop_
_entity_poly.entity_id
_entity_poly.type
_entity_poly.pdbx_seq_one_letter_code
_entity_poly.pdbx_strand_id
1 'polypeptide(L)'
;MSSPTTIDIILLPGLLFIFGAFVLLATFTSYSPGKPNTKARWIGIGILALAFLASLGPLWNLIKPGEGFIYRASIYSRKALYAHYVMPLLTLAALIGGIVYHRWMKRTREEEYVG
;
A
#
# COMPACT_ATOMS: atom_id res chain seq x y z
N MET A 1 20.92 -11.08 -21.39
CA MET A 1 19.80 -11.08 -20.43
C MET A 1 19.94 -9.84 -19.57
N SER A 2 19.08 -8.84 -19.77
CA SER A 2 19.04 -7.67 -18.88
C SER A 2 18.63 -8.14 -17.49
N SER A 3 19.56 -8.05 -16.54
CA SER A 3 19.23 -8.24 -15.12
C SER A 3 18.05 -7.32 -14.81
N PRO A 4 16.95 -7.82 -14.20
CA PRO A 4 15.85 -6.94 -13.80
C PRO A 4 16.48 -5.87 -12.93
N THR A 5 16.43 -4.63 -13.41
CA THR A 5 17.08 -3.54 -12.71
C THR A 5 16.34 -3.39 -11.39
N THR A 6 17.04 -3.05 -10.30
CA THR A 6 16.43 -2.87 -8.97
C THR A 6 15.21 -1.92 -9.00
N ILE A 7 15.12 -1.08 -10.04
CA ILE A 7 14.00 -0.22 -10.40
C ILE A 7 12.72 -1.03 -10.64
N ASP A 8 12.78 -2.14 -11.39
CA ASP A 8 11.62 -2.94 -11.80
C ASP A 8 10.93 -3.62 -10.61
N ILE A 9 11.69 -3.94 -9.57
CA ILE A 9 11.21 -4.72 -8.41
C ILE A 9 10.43 -3.84 -7.41
N ILE A 10 10.81 -2.56 -7.27
CA ILE A 10 10.11 -1.61 -6.37
C ILE A 10 8.99 -0.86 -7.10
N LEU A 11 9.05 -0.78 -8.44
CA LEU A 11 8.10 -0.01 -9.23
C LEU A 11 6.66 -0.51 -9.06
N LEU A 12 6.43 -1.83 -9.13
CA LEU A 12 5.10 -2.40 -9.01
C LEU A 12 4.44 -2.12 -7.64
N PRO A 13 5.05 -2.45 -6.49
CA PRO A 13 4.44 -2.13 -5.19
C PRO A 13 4.26 -0.62 -5.00
N GLY A 14 5.19 0.21 -5.49
CA GLY A 14 5.06 1.67 -5.47
C GLY A 14 3.88 2.18 -6.28
N LEU A 15 3.68 1.69 -7.50
CA LEU A 15 2.55 2.06 -8.35
C LEU A 15 1.21 1.64 -7.74
N LEU A 16 1.13 0.41 -7.22
CA LEU A 16 -0.07 -0.07 -6.52
C LEU A 16 -0.37 0.78 -5.28
N PHE A 17 0.66 1.16 -4.51
CA PHE A 17 0.49 2.05 -3.36
C PHE A 17 -0.07 3.41 -3.78
N ILE A 18 0.54 4.08 -4.77
CA ILE A 18 0.10 5.39 -5.26
C ILE A 18 -1.33 5.32 -5.78
N PHE A 19 -1.64 4.30 -6.59
CA PHE A 19 -2.97 4.14 -7.17
C PHE A 19 -4.03 3.84 -6.10
N GLY A 20 -3.73 2.94 -5.15
CA GLY A 20 -4.63 2.63 -4.04
C GLY A 20 -4.88 3.83 -3.12
N ALA A 21 -3.82 4.58 -2.80
CA ALA A 21 -3.91 5.82 -2.03
C ALA A 21 -4.73 6.89 -2.76
N PHE A 22 -4.54 7.03 -4.08
CA PHE A 22 -5.31 7.96 -4.91
C PHE A 22 -6.80 7.60 -4.94
N VAL A 23 -7.14 6.33 -5.17
CA VAL A 23 -8.55 5.87 -5.15
C VAL A 23 -9.18 6.16 -3.80
N LEU A 24 -8.47 5.85 -2.71
CA LEU A 24 -8.95 6.20 -1.37
C LEU A 24 -9.16 7.71 -1.26
N LEU A 25 -8.15 8.54 -1.52
CA LEU A 25 -8.20 10.01 -1.43
C LEU A 25 -9.36 10.61 -2.24
N ALA A 26 -9.60 10.14 -3.47
CA ALA A 26 -10.71 10.58 -4.30
C ALA A 26 -12.08 10.26 -3.66
N THR A 27 -12.19 9.15 -2.92
CA THR A 27 -13.42 8.83 -2.17
C THR A 27 -13.56 9.60 -0.85
N PHE A 28 -12.50 10.27 -0.38
CA PHE A 28 -12.61 11.26 0.70
C PHE A 28 -13.20 12.57 0.17
N THR A 29 -12.68 13.10 -0.95
CA THR A 29 -13.11 14.39 -1.50
C THR A 29 -14.49 14.34 -2.15
N SER A 30 -14.87 13.19 -2.71
CA SER A 30 -16.22 12.94 -3.26
C SER A 30 -17.26 12.60 -2.17
N TYR A 31 -17.04 13.04 -0.92
CA TYR A 31 -18.00 12.77 0.14
C TYR A 31 -19.27 13.59 -0.05
N SER A 32 -20.34 12.92 -0.50
CA SER A 32 -21.69 13.47 -0.49
C SER A 32 -22.49 12.81 0.64
N PRO A 33 -22.95 13.57 1.65
CA PRO A 33 -23.82 13.04 2.69
C PRO A 33 -25.08 12.46 2.03
N GLY A 34 -25.27 11.15 2.14
CA GLY A 34 -26.36 10.39 1.49
C GLY A 34 -25.95 9.35 0.43
N LYS A 35 -24.80 9.49 -0.24
CA LYS A 35 -24.31 8.49 -1.23
C LYS A 35 -22.84 8.14 -1.01
N PRO A 36 -22.49 7.42 0.08
CA PRO A 36 -21.12 6.99 0.29
C PRO A 36 -20.69 6.09 -0.85
N ASN A 37 -19.55 6.42 -1.48
CA ASN A 37 -18.95 5.55 -2.48
C ASN A 37 -18.20 4.38 -1.81
N THR A 38 -18.96 3.55 -1.08
CA THR A 38 -18.47 2.41 -0.29
C THR A 38 -17.72 1.40 -1.15
N LYS A 39 -18.17 1.19 -2.40
CA LYS A 39 -17.53 0.29 -3.36
C LYS A 39 -16.13 0.79 -3.75
N ALA A 40 -15.99 2.06 -4.14
CA ALA A 40 -14.69 2.62 -4.50
C ALA A 40 -13.70 2.63 -3.32
N ARG A 41 -14.18 2.82 -2.09
CA ARG A 41 -13.35 2.71 -0.88
C ARG A 41 -12.77 1.31 -0.72
N TRP A 42 -13.59 0.28 -0.87
CA TRP A 42 -13.12 -1.11 -0.80
C TRP A 42 -12.18 -1.48 -1.94
N ILE A 43 -12.38 -0.91 -3.13
CA ILE A 43 -11.43 -1.05 -4.25
C ILE A 43 -10.07 -0.46 -3.86
N GLY A 44 -10.04 0.76 -3.30
CA GLY A 44 -8.79 1.39 -2.84
C GLY A 44 -8.09 0.58 -1.74
N ILE A 45 -8.84 0.06 -0.76
CA ILE A 45 -8.32 -0.85 0.27
C ILE A 45 -7.75 -2.13 -0.35
N GLY A 46 -8.45 -2.73 -1.31
CA GLY A 46 -7.99 -3.92 -2.02
C GLY A 46 -6.69 -3.69 -2.79
N ILE A 47 -6.58 -2.56 -3.48
CA ILE A 47 -5.34 -2.17 -4.18
C ILE A 47 -4.19 -1.96 -3.19
N LEU A 48 -4.43 -1.31 -2.04
CA LEU A 48 -3.41 -1.17 -1.00
C LEU A 48 -2.98 -2.52 -0.41
N ALA A 49 -3.91 -3.48 -0.26
CA ALA A 49 -3.58 -4.82 0.17
C ALA A 49 -2.69 -5.55 -0.86
N LEU A 50 -2.98 -5.39 -2.16
CA LEU A 50 -2.12 -5.90 -3.23
C LEU A 50 -0.74 -5.22 -3.24
N ALA A 51 -0.68 -3.91 -2.98
CA ALA A 51 0.59 -3.19 -2.85
C ALA A 51 1.45 -3.75 -1.70
N PHE A 52 0.81 -4.00 -0.55
CA PHE A 52 1.46 -4.62 0.60
C PHE A 52 1.98 -6.02 0.26
N LEU A 53 1.15 -6.89 -0.32
CA LEU A 53 1.56 -8.24 -0.72
C LEU A 53 2.72 -8.20 -1.73
N ALA A 54 2.66 -7.32 -2.73
CA ALA A 54 3.72 -7.14 -3.72
C ALA A 54 5.03 -6.66 -3.10
N SER A 55 4.98 -5.90 -1.99
CA SER A 55 6.17 -5.42 -1.28
C SER A 55 6.84 -6.49 -0.39
N LEU A 56 6.14 -7.58 -0.05
CA LEU A 56 6.70 -8.66 0.76
C LEU A 56 7.73 -9.51 0.01
N GLY A 57 7.56 -9.72 -1.30
CA GLY A 57 8.52 -10.48 -2.11
C GLY A 57 9.93 -9.86 -2.12
N PRO A 58 10.07 -8.57 -2.45
CA PRO A 58 11.35 -7.86 -2.39
C PRO A 58 11.95 -7.85 -0.97
N LEU A 59 11.12 -7.66 0.06
CA LEU A 59 11.56 -7.72 1.46
C LEU A 59 12.08 -9.12 1.82
N TRP A 60 11.37 -10.17 1.41
CA TRP A 60 11.75 -11.55 1.64
C TRP A 60 13.09 -11.88 0.99
N ASN A 61 13.29 -11.50 -0.28
CA ASN A 61 14.57 -11.67 -0.97
C ASN A 61 15.72 -10.98 -0.23
N LEU A 62 15.43 -9.87 0.45
CA LEU A 62 16.41 -9.12 1.21
C LEU A 62 16.77 -9.79 2.53
N ILE A 63 15.82 -10.43 3.22
CA ILE A 63 16.04 -11.10 4.52
C ILE A 63 16.25 -12.62 4.41
N LYS A 64 16.16 -13.20 3.21
CA LYS A 64 16.25 -14.65 2.98
C LYS A 64 17.54 -15.22 3.61
N PRO A 65 17.45 -16.26 4.44
CA PRO A 65 18.62 -16.93 5.00
C PRO A 65 19.50 -17.48 3.88
N GLY A 66 20.82 -17.35 4.02
CA GLY A 66 21.79 -17.88 3.06
C GLY A 66 21.95 -17.06 1.78
N GLU A 67 20.89 -16.63 1.11
CA GLU A 67 20.98 -15.97 -0.21
C GLU A 67 20.73 -14.46 -0.17
N GLY A 68 20.15 -13.92 0.91
CA GLY A 68 19.80 -12.50 0.99
C GLY A 68 21.02 -11.56 0.92
N PHE A 69 22.23 -12.04 1.22
CA PHE A 69 23.45 -11.24 1.06
C PHE A 69 23.77 -10.96 -0.42
N ILE A 70 23.48 -11.90 -1.32
CA ILE A 70 23.69 -11.75 -2.77
C ILE A 70 22.73 -10.69 -3.31
N TYR A 71 21.46 -10.74 -2.86
CA TYR A 71 20.46 -9.74 -3.21
C TYR A 71 20.80 -8.35 -2.66
N ARG A 72 21.29 -8.25 -1.42
CA ARG A 72 21.76 -6.96 -0.87
C ARG A 72 22.97 -6.41 -1.63
N ALA A 73 23.89 -7.29 -2.06
CA ALA A 73 25.07 -6.91 -2.81
C ALA A 73 24.73 -6.42 -4.24
N SER A 74 23.64 -6.89 -4.84
CA SER A 74 23.18 -6.41 -6.15
C SER A 74 22.47 -5.04 -6.10
N ILE A 75 22.13 -4.55 -4.89
CA ILE A 75 21.53 -3.24 -4.68
C ILE A 75 22.66 -2.21 -4.48
N TYR A 76 23.01 -1.50 -5.54
CA TYR A 76 24.11 -0.52 -5.53
C TYR A 76 23.84 0.77 -4.73
N SER A 77 22.59 1.03 -4.33
CA SER A 77 22.19 2.27 -3.65
C SER A 77 21.60 2.02 -2.28
N ARG A 78 22.13 2.71 -1.25
CA ARG A 78 21.54 2.70 0.11
C ARG A 78 20.08 3.14 0.11
N LYS A 79 19.71 4.12 -0.74
CA LYS A 79 18.32 4.60 -0.85
C LYS A 79 17.39 3.49 -1.34
N ALA A 80 17.82 2.71 -2.33
CA ALA A 80 17.05 1.57 -2.81
C ALA A 80 16.91 0.51 -1.71
N LEU A 81 17.98 0.22 -0.97
CA LEU A 81 17.94 -0.71 0.15
C LEU A 81 16.94 -0.28 1.24
N TYR A 82 16.95 1.00 1.64
CA TYR A 82 15.96 1.55 2.57
C TYR A 82 14.53 1.46 2.04
N ALA A 83 14.31 1.70 0.75
CA ALA A 83 12.98 1.60 0.16
C ALA A 83 12.36 0.20 0.29
N HIS A 84 13.17 -0.87 0.22
CA HIS A 84 12.70 -2.25 0.43
C HIS A 84 12.16 -2.50 1.84
N TYR A 85 12.70 -1.82 2.86
CA TYR A 85 12.21 -1.91 4.24
C TYR A 85 11.02 -0.99 4.50
N VAL A 86 11.04 0.21 3.92
CA VAL A 86 10.04 1.25 4.22
C VAL A 86 8.74 1.04 3.44
N MET A 87 8.79 0.58 2.19
CA MET A 87 7.60 0.37 1.35
C MET A 87 6.54 -0.55 1.99
N PRO A 88 6.88 -1.75 2.53
CA PRO A 88 5.90 -2.60 3.22
C PRO A 88 5.28 -1.92 4.44
N LEU A 89 6.06 -1.11 5.18
CA LEU A 89 5.54 -0.39 6.35
C LEU A 89 4.59 0.74 5.95
N LEU A 90 4.93 1.50 4.91
CA LEU A 90 4.07 2.58 4.39
C LEU A 90 2.77 2.05 3.82
N THR A 91 2.83 0.97 3.03
CA THR A 91 1.64 0.31 2.47
C THR A 91 0.75 -0.25 3.58
N LEU A 92 1.34 -0.90 4.60
CA LEU A 92 0.61 -1.38 5.76
C LEU A 92 -0.05 -0.24 6.56
N ALA A 93 0.68 0.85 6.81
CA ALA A 93 0.15 2.00 7.52
C ALA A 93 -1.03 2.65 6.77
N ALA A 94 -0.92 2.81 5.45
CA ALA A 94 -2.02 3.32 4.63
C ALA A 94 -3.21 2.37 4.60
N LEU A 95 -2.97 1.06 4.55
CA LEU A 95 -4.03 0.04 4.57
C LEU A 95 -4.81 0.08 5.89
N ILE A 96 -4.10 0.08 7.03
CA ILE A 96 -4.71 0.20 8.37
C ILE A 96 -5.46 1.53 8.47
N GLY A 97 -4.84 2.64 8.06
CA GLY A 97 -5.48 3.96 8.04
C GLY A 97 -6.77 3.97 7.22
N GLY A 98 -6.76 3.38 6.03
CA GLY A 98 -7.94 3.25 5.17
C GLY A 98 -9.07 2.44 5.81
N ILE A 99 -8.74 1.31 6.47
CA ILE A 99 -9.73 0.46 7.15
C ILE A 99 -10.31 1.17 8.38
N VAL A 100 -9.45 1.75 9.23
CA VAL A 100 -9.87 2.48 10.44
C VAL A 100 -10.77 3.64 10.05
N TYR A 101 -10.37 4.42 9.05
CA TYR A 101 -11.17 5.53 8.55
C TYR A 101 -12.51 5.06 7.98
N HIS A 102 -12.52 3.99 7.19
CA HIS A 102 -13.76 3.43 6.65
C HIS A 102 -14.74 3.05 7.78
N ARG A 103 -14.24 2.42 8.85
CA ARG A 103 -15.05 2.06 10.02
C ARG A 103 -15.54 3.29 10.78
N TRP A 104 -14.67 4.28 10.99
CA TRP A 104 -15.02 5.52 11.67
C TRP A 104 -16.16 6.25 10.94
N MET A 105 -16.06 6.41 9.61
CA MET A 105 -17.11 7.02 8.79
C MET A 105 -18.43 6.24 8.78
N LYS A 106 -18.38 4.92 8.96
CA LYS A 106 -19.59 4.11 9.09
C LYS A 106 -20.27 4.38 10.44
N ARG A 107 -19.50 4.43 11.52
CA ARG A 107 -20.01 4.67 12.87
C ARG A 107 -20.65 6.05 13.03
N THR A 108 -20.00 7.10 12.54
CA THR A 108 -20.56 8.47 12.63
C THR A 108 -21.90 8.61 11.91
N ARG A 109 -22.16 7.79 10.89
CA ARG A 109 -23.48 7.75 10.22
C ARG A 109 -24.54 7.09 11.09
N GLU A 110 -24.23 5.98 11.75
CA GLU A 110 -25.19 5.29 12.62
C GLU A 110 -25.64 6.22 13.77
N GLU A 111 -24.74 7.07 14.26
CA GLU A 111 -25.05 8.09 15.28
C GLU A 111 -25.92 9.24 14.73
N GLU A 112 -25.76 9.66 13.47
CA GLU A 112 -26.53 10.76 12.84
C GLU A 112 -27.96 10.36 12.43
N TYR A 113 -28.24 9.08 12.17
CA TYR A 113 -29.58 8.59 11.79
C TYR A 113 -30.44 8.12 12.97
N VAL A 114 -29.84 7.92 14.15
CA VAL A 114 -30.55 7.45 15.36
C VAL A 114 -30.79 8.60 16.36
N GLY A 115 -30.14 9.75 16.16
CA GLY A 115 -30.30 10.96 16.96
C GLY A 115 -31.47 11.86 16.54
#